data_AF-A0A2D6MC03-F1
#
_entry.id   AF-A0A2D6MC03-F1
#
_cell.length_a   1.000
_cell.length_b   1.000
_cell.length_c   1.000
_cell.angle_alpha   90.00
_cell.angle_beta   90.00
_cell.angle_gamma   90.00
#
_symmetry.space_group_name_H-M   'P 1'
#
loop_
_entity.id
_entity.type
_entity.pdbx_description
1 polymer ?
#
loop_
_entity_poly.entity_id
_entity_poly.type
_entity_poly.pdbx_seq_one_letter_code
_entity_poly.pdbx_strand_id
1 'polypeptide(L)'
;MTTLKCMSSHLDGAHCGLGDWYPEIEQGIQDALNQGPNAEWTTGWYASKKEIASANISNDQGKLHIQVSVSDEFDTPGMGERIIDHTTDLEKVRETIYEAWDDAEFNRKENQTYVGWSILIDGKSWVETYIQQSADGFFHDSPPGDCYHQWGFQEEYDLPEDVKEAIEDFVQSWDGSSQFEFKGFVVRQWDSPSSNYD
;
A
#
# COMPACT_ATOMS: atom_id res chain seq x y z
N MET A 1 24.05 -14.75 -5.20
CA MET A 1 22.76 -15.09 -4.56
C MET A 1 21.96 -16.12 -5.35
N THR A 2 21.56 -17.23 -4.70
CA THR A 2 20.83 -18.36 -5.34
C THR A 2 19.37 -18.41 -4.87
N THR A 3 18.40 -18.52 -5.78
CA THR A 3 16.99 -18.68 -5.41
C THR A 3 16.72 -20.07 -4.82
N LEU A 4 15.95 -20.15 -3.73
CA LEU A 4 15.58 -21.41 -3.09
C LEU A 4 14.72 -22.28 -4.01
N LYS A 5 15.07 -23.57 -4.13
CA LYS A 5 14.34 -24.51 -5.01
C LYS A 5 12.89 -24.73 -4.59
N CYS A 6 12.59 -24.67 -3.28
CA CYS A 6 11.23 -24.81 -2.76
C CYS A 6 10.26 -23.74 -3.30
N MET A 7 10.78 -22.62 -3.80
CA MET A 7 9.98 -21.53 -4.36
C MET A 7 9.54 -21.78 -5.81
N SER A 8 10.11 -22.79 -6.48
CA SER A 8 9.77 -23.09 -7.87
C SER A 8 8.48 -23.90 -8.03
N SER A 9 7.94 -24.47 -6.95
CA SER A 9 6.79 -25.37 -6.98
C SER A 9 5.46 -24.73 -6.58
N HIS A 10 5.46 -23.50 -6.04
CA HIS A 10 4.24 -22.79 -5.67
C HIS A 10 4.17 -21.43 -6.36
N LEU A 11 3.01 -21.16 -6.98
CA LEU A 11 2.72 -19.84 -7.55
C LEU A 11 2.52 -18.78 -6.45
N ASP A 12 2.02 -19.20 -5.28
CA ASP A 12 1.86 -18.38 -4.08
C ASP A 12 2.76 -18.94 -2.96
N GLY A 13 3.56 -18.10 -2.29
CA GLY A 13 4.52 -18.59 -1.28
C GLY A 13 3.93 -18.77 0.13
N ALA A 14 2.77 -18.19 0.40
CA ALA A 14 2.16 -18.21 1.73
C ALA A 14 0.63 -18.32 1.72
N HIS A 15 0.05 -18.78 2.83
CA HIS A 15 -1.37 -19.11 2.99
C HIS A 15 -2.25 -17.91 3.33
N CYS A 16 -2.13 -17.39 4.56
CA CYS A 16 -2.95 -16.27 5.05
C CYS A 16 -2.14 -15.00 5.28
N GLY A 17 -0.93 -15.12 5.85
CA GLY A 17 0.01 -14.02 6.02
C GLY A 17 1.37 -14.36 5.41
N LEU A 18 2.22 -13.36 5.19
CA LEU A 18 3.53 -13.54 4.56
C LEU A 18 4.50 -14.45 5.34
N GLY A 19 4.29 -14.65 6.65
CA GLY A 19 5.02 -15.63 7.47
C GLY A 19 4.36 -17.00 7.59
N ASP A 20 3.17 -17.21 7.00
CA ASP A 20 2.37 -18.44 7.05
C ASP A 20 2.67 -19.31 5.82
N TRP A 21 3.91 -19.82 5.74
CA TRP A 21 4.39 -20.57 4.59
C TRP A 21 3.80 -21.99 4.50
N TYR A 22 3.76 -22.52 3.29
CA TYR A 22 3.53 -23.96 3.09
C TYR A 22 4.67 -24.77 3.74
N PRO A 23 4.41 -25.98 4.28
CA PRO A 23 5.42 -26.77 5.00
C PRO A 23 6.74 -26.99 4.24
N GLU A 24 6.67 -27.21 2.93
CA GLU A 24 7.81 -27.39 2.04
C GLU A 24 8.64 -26.11 1.83
N ILE A 25 7.98 -24.96 1.86
CA ILE A 25 8.61 -23.64 1.78
C ILE A 25 9.28 -23.32 3.10
N GLU A 26 8.57 -23.51 4.21
CA GLU A 26 9.11 -23.32 5.57
C GLU A 26 10.36 -24.17 5.79
N GLN A 27 10.31 -25.46 5.45
CA GLN A 27 11.47 -26.34 5.55
C GLN A 27 12.61 -25.87 4.65
N GLY A 28 12.32 -25.43 3.42
CA GLY A 28 13.33 -24.91 2.51
C GLY A 28 14.02 -23.63 3.02
N ILE A 29 13.26 -22.74 3.68
CA ILE A 29 13.81 -21.55 4.35
C ILE A 29 14.66 -21.98 5.56
N GLN A 30 14.18 -22.90 6.40
CA GLN A 30 14.93 -23.42 7.54
C GLN A 30 16.27 -24.06 7.11
N ASP A 31 16.25 -24.87 6.05
CA ASP A 31 17.43 -25.50 5.49
C ASP A 31 18.42 -24.45 4.96
N ALA A 32 17.93 -23.36 4.37
CA ALA A 32 18.75 -22.25 3.89
C ALA A 32 19.39 -21.45 5.04
N LEU A 33 18.63 -21.18 6.11
CA LEU A 33 19.15 -20.54 7.33
C LEU A 33 20.25 -21.42 7.96
N ASN A 34 20.04 -22.73 8.01
CA ASN A 34 21.01 -23.68 8.60
C ASN A 34 22.33 -23.82 7.82
N GLN A 35 22.42 -23.31 6.58
CA GLN A 35 23.69 -23.24 5.85
C GLN A 35 24.65 -22.21 6.46
N GLY A 36 24.14 -21.32 7.31
CA GLY A 36 24.91 -20.35 8.07
C GLY A 36 25.05 -18.98 7.39
N PRO A 37 25.70 -18.02 8.08
CA PRO A 37 25.70 -16.61 7.68
C PRO A 37 26.43 -16.33 6.37
N ASN A 38 27.36 -17.20 5.96
CA ASN A 38 28.15 -17.01 4.75
C ASN A 38 27.46 -17.55 3.48
N ALA A 39 26.29 -18.19 3.60
CA ALA A 39 25.57 -18.74 2.46
C ALA A 39 24.66 -17.68 1.83
N GLU A 40 24.88 -17.38 0.55
CA GLU A 40 24.05 -16.43 -0.20
C GLU A 40 22.82 -17.08 -0.84
N TRP A 41 21.63 -16.65 -0.44
CA TRP A 41 20.39 -17.16 -1.01
C TRP A 41 19.26 -16.14 -0.96
N THR A 42 18.19 -16.39 -1.72
CA THR A 42 16.95 -15.60 -1.69
C THR A 42 15.74 -16.50 -1.91
N THR A 43 14.62 -16.16 -1.31
CA THR A 43 13.32 -16.73 -1.65
C THR A 43 12.85 -16.27 -3.03
N GLY A 44 13.40 -15.18 -3.59
CA GLY A 44 12.69 -14.37 -4.56
C GLY A 44 11.47 -13.71 -3.92
N TRP A 45 10.74 -12.93 -4.72
CA TRP A 45 9.44 -12.42 -4.29
C TRP A 45 8.41 -13.54 -4.30
N TYR A 46 7.66 -13.68 -3.22
CA TYR A 46 6.55 -14.60 -3.09
C TYR A 46 5.33 -13.90 -2.51
N ALA A 47 4.14 -14.27 -2.98
CA ALA A 47 2.89 -13.62 -2.61
C ALA A 47 2.16 -14.35 -1.47
N SER A 48 1.36 -13.59 -0.71
CA SER A 48 0.26 -14.14 0.09
C SER A 48 -0.89 -14.53 -0.84
N LYS A 49 -1.50 -15.70 -0.59
CA LYS A 49 -2.69 -16.13 -1.35
C LYS A 49 -3.95 -15.31 -1.04
N LYS A 50 -4.01 -14.67 0.14
CA LYS A 50 -5.23 -14.00 0.63
C LYS A 50 -5.13 -12.48 0.71
N GLU A 51 -3.91 -11.94 0.62
CA GLU A 51 -3.64 -10.52 0.81
C GLU A 51 -2.90 -10.00 -0.42
N ILE A 52 -3.11 -8.74 -0.78
CA ILE A 52 -2.31 -8.05 -1.80
C ILE A 52 -0.98 -7.68 -1.15
N ALA A 53 -0.16 -8.70 -0.92
CA ALA A 53 1.12 -8.54 -0.26
C ALA A 53 2.11 -9.58 -0.78
N SER A 54 3.36 -9.17 -0.94
CA SER A 54 4.47 -10.03 -1.32
C SER A 54 5.66 -9.80 -0.40
N ALA A 55 6.50 -10.82 -0.22
CA ALA A 55 7.72 -10.73 0.56
C ALA A 55 8.93 -11.31 -0.18
N ASN A 56 10.11 -10.83 0.19
CA ASN A 56 11.40 -11.39 -0.20
C ASN A 56 12.27 -11.53 1.04
N ILE A 57 12.87 -12.70 1.22
CA ILE A 57 13.89 -12.94 2.24
C ILE A 57 15.17 -13.28 1.49
N SER A 58 16.25 -12.57 1.78
CA SER A 58 17.56 -12.89 1.25
C SER A 58 18.62 -12.86 2.33
N ASN A 59 19.63 -13.71 2.20
CA ASN A 59 20.83 -13.70 3.03
C ASN A 59 22.01 -13.24 2.18
N ASP A 60 22.62 -12.13 2.56
CA ASP A 60 23.88 -11.65 1.99
C ASP A 60 24.78 -11.10 3.09
N GLN A 61 26.08 -11.34 2.99
CA GLN A 61 27.09 -10.78 3.91
C GLN A 61 26.77 -11.02 5.41
N GLY A 62 26.15 -12.16 5.75
CA GLY A 62 25.79 -12.50 7.13
C GLY A 62 24.56 -11.78 7.68
N LYS A 63 23.76 -11.16 6.80
CA LYS A 63 22.54 -10.44 7.17
C LYS A 63 21.35 -10.96 6.38
N LEU A 64 20.20 -11.03 7.05
CA LEU A 64 18.92 -11.28 6.41
C LEU A 64 18.28 -9.95 6.04
N HIS A 65 18.04 -9.77 4.75
CA HIS A 65 17.23 -8.69 4.20
C HIS A 65 15.82 -9.22 3.97
N ILE A 66 14.86 -8.62 4.66
CA ILE A 66 13.45 -8.97 4.59
C ILE A 66 12.71 -7.76 4.03
N GLN A 67 12.16 -7.92 2.84
CA GLN A 67 11.42 -6.88 2.13
C GLN A 67 9.97 -7.32 1.99
N VAL A 68 9.05 -6.39 2.16
CA VAL A 68 7.61 -6.60 1.99
C VAL A 68 7.05 -5.51 1.10
N SER A 69 6.14 -5.88 0.22
CA SER A 69 5.34 -4.97 -0.58
C SER A 69 3.86 -5.26 -0.34
N VAL A 70 3.06 -4.21 -0.15
CA VAL A 70 1.58 -4.28 -0.05
C VAL A 70 0.91 -3.69 -1.29
N SER A 71 1.65 -3.68 -2.39
CA SER A 71 1.25 -3.16 -3.69
C SER A 71 1.35 -4.28 -4.72
N ASP A 72 0.42 -4.32 -5.67
CA ASP A 72 0.48 -5.18 -6.85
C ASP A 72 1.41 -4.61 -7.94
N GLU A 73 1.82 -3.34 -7.81
CA GLU A 73 2.74 -2.65 -8.69
C GLU A 73 4.03 -2.28 -7.95
N PHE A 74 5.18 -2.76 -8.45
CA PHE A 74 6.50 -2.45 -7.85
C PHE A 74 6.87 -0.95 -7.90
N ASP A 75 6.14 -0.14 -8.69
CA ASP A 75 6.32 1.31 -8.81
C ASP A 75 5.36 2.12 -7.91
N THR A 76 4.49 1.45 -7.14
CA THR A 76 3.48 2.08 -6.29
C THR A 76 3.90 2.03 -4.81
N PRO A 77 3.67 3.11 -4.03
CA PRO A 77 4.07 3.14 -2.63
C PRO A 77 3.44 2.01 -1.81
N GLY A 78 4.17 1.55 -0.79
CA GLY A 78 3.80 0.36 -0.02
C GLY A 78 4.93 -0.64 0.14
N MET A 79 6.17 -0.15 0.29
CA MET A 79 7.36 -0.98 0.51
C MET A 79 7.84 -0.83 1.96
N GLY A 80 8.20 -1.95 2.58
CA GLY A 80 8.84 -1.99 3.88
C GLY A 80 10.07 -2.90 3.85
N GLU A 81 11.09 -2.56 4.63
CA GLU A 81 12.33 -3.32 4.72
C GLU A 81 12.81 -3.46 6.16
N ARG A 82 13.34 -4.64 6.49
CA ARG A 82 14.07 -4.92 7.70
C ARG A 82 15.36 -5.65 7.36
N ILE A 83 16.43 -5.27 8.05
CA ILE A 83 17.74 -5.92 7.95
C ILE A 83 18.13 -6.38 9.34
N ILE A 84 18.30 -7.69 9.51
CA ILE A 84 18.69 -8.30 10.79
C ILE A 84 19.96 -9.14 10.63
N ASP A 85 20.71 -9.31 11.71
CA ASP A 85 21.80 -10.29 11.73
C ASP A 85 21.25 -11.70 11.48
N HIS A 86 22.05 -12.52 10.79
CA HIS A 86 21.70 -13.90 10.50
C HIS A 86 21.23 -14.67 11.76
N THR A 87 20.14 -15.41 11.61
CA THR A 87 19.54 -16.24 12.64
C THR A 87 19.06 -17.55 12.04
N THR A 88 18.99 -18.62 12.84
CA THR A 88 18.30 -19.87 12.46
C THR A 88 16.91 -19.98 13.08
N ASP A 89 16.50 -18.99 13.88
CA ASP A 89 15.18 -18.89 14.49
C ASP A 89 14.14 -18.40 13.49
N LEU A 90 13.26 -19.30 13.03
CA LEU A 90 12.19 -18.99 12.10
C LEU A 90 11.15 -18.03 12.67
N GLU A 91 10.85 -18.08 13.97
CA GLU A 91 9.85 -17.17 14.54
C GLU A 91 10.34 -15.73 14.47
N LYS A 92 11.63 -15.50 14.76
CA LYS A 92 12.25 -14.19 14.58
C LYS A 92 12.14 -13.70 13.13
N VAL A 93 12.28 -14.58 12.14
CA VAL A 93 12.10 -14.23 10.72
C VAL A 93 10.64 -13.84 10.45
N ARG A 94 9.67 -14.60 10.97
CA ARG A 94 8.23 -14.29 10.82
C ARG A 94 7.87 -12.95 11.46
N GLU A 95 8.31 -12.70 12.70
CA GLU A 95 8.11 -11.42 13.39
C GLU A 95 8.67 -10.26 12.55
N THR A 96 9.89 -10.42 12.03
CA THR A 96 10.52 -9.40 11.20
C THR A 96 9.76 -9.14 9.89
N ILE A 97 9.12 -10.17 9.30
CA ILE A 97 8.25 -10.00 8.13
C ILE A 97 7.04 -9.15 8.48
N TYR A 98 6.38 -9.41 9.61
CA TYR A 98 5.22 -8.61 10.01
C TYR A 98 5.60 -7.18 10.36
N GLU A 99 6.77 -6.95 10.97
CA GLU A 99 7.29 -5.58 11.16
C GLU A 99 7.55 -4.86 9.83
N ALA A 100 8.14 -5.54 8.85
CA ALA A 100 8.34 -4.98 7.51
C ALA A 100 6.99 -4.74 6.79
N TRP A 101 6.00 -5.58 7.05
CA TRP A 101 4.65 -5.40 6.51
C TRP A 101 3.96 -4.19 7.14
N ASP A 102 4.02 -4.00 8.45
CA ASP A 102 3.47 -2.81 9.12
C ASP A 102 4.06 -1.51 8.54
N ASP A 103 5.37 -1.50 8.28
CA ASP A 103 6.04 -0.39 7.60
C ASP A 103 5.57 -0.21 6.15
N ALA A 104 5.35 -1.30 5.42
CA ALA A 104 4.82 -1.26 4.06
C ALA A 104 3.40 -0.68 4.05
N GLU A 105 2.53 -1.10 4.97
CA GLU A 105 1.19 -0.53 5.15
C GLU A 105 1.23 0.95 5.52
N PHE A 106 2.13 1.33 6.43
CA PHE A 106 2.33 2.72 6.78
C PHE A 106 2.83 3.53 5.57
N ASN A 107 3.82 3.01 4.84
CA ASN A 107 4.34 3.66 3.64
C ASN A 107 3.25 3.83 2.56
N ARG A 108 2.40 2.81 2.37
CA ARG A 108 1.24 2.88 1.48
C ARG A 108 0.30 3.99 1.95
N LYS A 109 -0.09 4.00 3.22
CA LYS A 109 -0.98 5.05 3.78
C LYS A 109 -0.38 6.43 3.63
N GLU A 110 0.91 6.61 3.88
CA GLU A 110 1.53 7.94 3.82
C GLU A 110 1.80 8.42 2.39
N ASN A 111 1.84 7.54 1.40
CA ASN A 111 2.27 7.94 0.05
C ASN A 111 1.27 7.57 -1.05
N GLN A 112 0.14 6.94 -0.70
CA GLN A 112 -0.91 6.60 -1.64
C GLN A 112 -1.39 7.87 -2.34
N THR A 113 -1.42 7.82 -3.66
CA THR A 113 -1.81 8.95 -4.49
C THR A 113 -3.34 9.08 -4.48
N TYR A 114 -3.79 10.32 -4.38
CA TYR A 114 -5.20 10.66 -4.37
C TYR A 114 -5.42 11.96 -5.13
N VAL A 115 -6.64 12.14 -5.60
CA VAL A 115 -7.11 13.40 -6.14
C VAL A 115 -8.04 14.02 -5.12
N GLY A 116 -7.85 15.31 -4.86
CA GLY A 116 -8.68 16.08 -3.96
C GLY A 116 -9.38 17.23 -4.68
N TRP A 117 -10.53 17.60 -4.14
CA TRP A 117 -11.32 18.73 -4.58
C TRP A 117 -11.74 19.58 -3.39
N SER A 118 -11.53 20.89 -3.54
CA SER A 118 -12.05 21.91 -2.64
C SER A 118 -13.46 22.30 -3.06
N ILE A 119 -14.40 22.29 -2.12
CA ILE A 119 -15.77 22.74 -2.34
C ILE A 119 -15.93 24.11 -1.68
N LEU A 120 -16.29 25.11 -2.48
CA LEU A 120 -16.37 26.51 -2.07
C LEU A 120 -17.79 27.05 -2.24
N ILE A 121 -18.28 27.84 -1.29
CA ILE A 121 -19.49 28.66 -1.45
C ILE A 121 -19.13 29.97 -2.16
N ASP A 122 -19.92 30.34 -3.17
CA ASP A 122 -19.78 31.51 -4.04
C ASP A 122 -18.35 31.65 -4.63
N GLY A 123 -17.65 30.52 -4.78
CA GLY A 123 -16.28 30.44 -5.29
C GLY A 123 -15.22 31.09 -4.38
N LYS A 124 -15.55 31.38 -3.11
CA LYS A 124 -14.71 32.17 -2.20
C LYS A 124 -14.38 31.46 -0.89
N SER A 125 -15.38 30.88 -0.23
CA SER A 125 -15.23 30.29 1.09
C SER A 125 -15.23 28.78 0.97
N TRP A 126 -14.08 28.16 1.25
CA TRP A 126 -14.02 26.71 1.40
C TRP A 126 -14.96 26.24 2.52
N VAL A 127 -15.67 25.15 2.28
CA VAL A 127 -16.61 24.57 3.24
C VAL A 127 -16.46 23.06 3.39
N GLU A 128 -15.97 22.36 2.38
CA GLU A 128 -15.89 20.90 2.41
C GLU A 128 -14.77 20.41 1.49
N THR A 129 -14.32 19.20 1.76
CA THR A 129 -13.33 18.48 0.97
C THR A 129 -13.90 17.17 0.45
N TYR A 130 -13.64 16.89 -0.83
CA TYR A 130 -13.89 15.58 -1.41
C TYR A 130 -12.57 14.98 -1.87
N ILE A 131 -12.29 13.72 -1.55
CA ILE A 131 -11.10 13.00 -2.01
C ILE A 131 -11.45 11.65 -2.64
N GLN A 132 -10.66 11.24 -3.61
CA GLN A 132 -10.79 9.92 -4.24
C GLN A 132 -9.41 9.37 -4.60
N GLN A 133 -9.30 8.06 -4.71
CA GLN A 133 -8.12 7.39 -5.25
C GLN A 133 -7.83 7.89 -6.67
N SER A 134 -6.58 8.25 -6.96
CA SER A 134 -6.15 8.45 -8.36
C SER A 134 -6.25 7.12 -9.09
N ALA A 135 -6.72 7.14 -10.33
CA ALA A 135 -7.39 6.05 -11.06
C ALA A 135 -6.58 4.76 -11.37
N ASP A 136 -5.55 4.45 -10.61
CA ASP A 136 -4.63 3.35 -10.89
C ASP A 136 -4.68 2.35 -9.73
N GLY A 137 -5.61 1.40 -9.80
CA GLY A 137 -5.67 0.26 -8.87
C GLY A 137 -6.91 0.16 -7.98
N PHE A 138 -7.03 -0.99 -7.31
CA PHE A 138 -8.20 -1.44 -6.54
C PHE A 138 -8.68 -0.45 -5.46
N PHE A 139 -9.97 -0.52 -5.13
CA PHE A 139 -10.58 0.24 -4.03
C PHE A 139 -9.92 -0.11 -2.68
N HIS A 140 -9.08 0.78 -2.16
CA HIS A 140 -8.56 0.69 -0.80
C HIS A 140 -9.59 1.12 0.25
N ASP A 141 -9.56 0.51 1.43
CA ASP A 141 -10.53 0.73 2.51
C ASP A 141 -10.38 2.08 3.25
N SER A 142 -9.26 2.80 3.09
CA SER A 142 -9.01 4.06 3.82
C SER A 142 -8.17 5.04 3.01
N PRO A 143 -8.38 6.36 3.19
CA PRO A 143 -7.59 7.41 2.55
C PRO A 143 -6.16 7.49 3.10
N PRO A 144 -5.25 8.19 2.40
CA PRO A 144 -3.87 8.35 2.85
C PRO A 144 -3.76 9.25 4.09
N GLY A 145 -2.79 8.94 4.94
CA GLY A 145 -2.44 9.70 6.14
C GLY A 145 -3.50 9.70 7.24
N ASP A 146 -3.28 10.54 8.26
CA ASP A 146 -4.21 10.80 9.37
C ASP A 146 -5.07 12.06 9.16
N CYS A 147 -4.84 12.80 8.06
CA CYS A 147 -5.52 14.05 7.73
C CYS A 147 -6.95 13.87 7.19
N TYR A 148 -7.35 12.66 6.79
CA TYR A 148 -8.66 12.39 6.19
C TYR A 148 -9.38 11.25 6.89
N HIS A 149 -10.70 11.39 7.01
CA HIS A 149 -11.55 10.46 7.76
C HIS A 149 -12.05 9.29 6.90
N GLN A 150 -12.34 9.55 5.62
CA GLN A 150 -12.90 8.56 4.68
C GLN A 150 -12.66 8.95 3.23
N TRP A 151 -12.90 8.03 2.29
CA TRP A 151 -13.01 8.40 0.88
C TRP A 151 -14.31 9.17 0.62
N GLY A 152 -14.28 10.09 -0.35
CA GLY A 152 -15.39 10.99 -0.63
C GLY A 152 -15.38 12.21 0.27
N PHE A 153 -16.56 12.61 0.76
CA PHE A 153 -16.74 13.80 1.61
C PHE A 153 -16.12 13.62 3.00
N GLN A 154 -15.46 14.66 3.51
CA GLN A 154 -14.85 14.65 4.84
C GLN A 154 -15.82 15.03 5.97
N GLU A 155 -17.06 15.37 5.63
CA GLU A 155 -18.14 15.73 6.55
C GLU A 155 -17.82 16.95 7.43
N GLU A 156 -17.03 17.89 6.89
CA GLU A 156 -16.73 19.16 7.52
C GLU A 156 -17.90 20.14 7.43
N TYR A 157 -18.82 19.92 6.47
CA TYR A 157 -20.01 20.73 6.26
C TYR A 157 -21.22 19.92 5.78
N ASP A 158 -22.40 20.26 6.29
CA ASP A 158 -23.67 19.64 5.91
C ASP A 158 -24.16 20.14 4.55
N LEU A 159 -23.58 19.59 3.48
CA LEU A 159 -23.98 19.89 2.11
C LEU A 159 -25.37 19.29 1.81
N PRO A 160 -26.25 20.02 1.09
CA PRO A 160 -27.48 19.46 0.56
C PRO A 160 -27.21 18.20 -0.28
N GLU A 161 -28.07 17.19 -0.17
CA GLU A 161 -27.87 15.89 -0.83
C GLU A 161 -27.75 16.01 -2.35
N ASP A 162 -28.57 16.87 -2.95
CA ASP A 162 -28.55 17.14 -4.39
C ASP A 162 -27.28 17.86 -4.85
N VAL A 163 -26.58 18.56 -3.94
CA VAL A 163 -25.24 19.10 -4.19
C VAL A 163 -24.21 17.99 -4.11
N LYS A 164 -24.29 17.09 -3.11
CA LYS A 164 -23.38 15.94 -2.99
C LYS A 164 -23.42 15.05 -4.23
N GLU A 165 -24.62 14.65 -4.66
CA GLU A 165 -24.84 13.83 -5.87
C GLU A 165 -24.22 14.51 -7.10
N ALA A 166 -24.44 15.81 -7.28
CA ALA A 166 -23.90 16.56 -8.42
C ALA A 166 -22.36 16.63 -8.43
N ILE A 167 -21.74 16.70 -7.24
CA ILE A 167 -20.28 16.70 -7.08
C ILE A 167 -19.71 15.31 -7.39
N GLU A 168 -20.33 14.25 -6.87
CA GLU A 168 -19.92 12.87 -7.15
C GLU A 168 -20.03 12.55 -8.64
N ASP A 169 -21.14 12.93 -9.28
CA ASP A 169 -21.33 12.78 -10.72
C ASP A 169 -20.23 13.52 -11.50
N PHE A 170 -19.90 14.76 -11.09
CA PHE A 170 -18.83 15.54 -11.71
C PHE A 170 -17.47 14.86 -11.57
N VAL A 171 -17.14 14.36 -10.38
CA VAL A 171 -15.85 13.70 -10.12
C VAL A 171 -15.73 12.37 -10.87
N GLN A 172 -16.80 11.57 -10.91
CA GLN A 172 -16.82 10.29 -11.62
C GLN A 172 -16.81 10.44 -13.14
N SER A 173 -17.44 11.50 -13.66
CA SER A 173 -17.47 11.82 -15.09
C SER A 173 -16.32 12.73 -15.54
N TRP A 174 -15.36 12.99 -14.66
CA TRP A 174 -14.32 13.99 -14.85
C TRP A 174 -13.53 13.76 -16.15
N ASP A 175 -13.62 14.74 -17.05
CA ASP A 175 -13.02 14.73 -18.39
C ASP A 175 -11.70 15.51 -18.48
N GLY A 176 -11.17 15.97 -17.34
CA GLY A 176 -10.04 16.89 -17.26
C GLY A 176 -10.41 18.33 -16.92
N SER A 177 -11.69 18.67 -16.74
CA SER A 177 -12.12 20.00 -16.31
C SER A 177 -11.68 20.32 -14.87
N SER A 178 -11.00 21.44 -14.63
CA SER A 178 -10.47 21.78 -13.29
C SER A 178 -11.52 22.29 -12.29
N GLN A 179 -12.73 22.62 -12.74
CA GLN A 179 -13.79 23.15 -11.87
C GLN A 179 -15.21 22.87 -12.36
N PHE A 180 -16.14 22.85 -11.42
CA PHE A 180 -17.58 22.73 -11.64
C PHE A 180 -18.33 23.71 -10.73
N GLU A 181 -19.47 24.23 -11.19
CA GLU A 181 -20.32 25.11 -10.38
C GLU A 181 -21.77 24.61 -10.39
N PHE A 182 -22.36 24.48 -9.21
CA PHE A 182 -23.74 24.07 -9.03
C PHE A 182 -24.36 24.73 -7.80
N LYS A 183 -25.48 25.44 -8.00
CA LYS A 183 -26.26 26.09 -6.93
C LYS A 183 -25.44 26.98 -5.99
N GLY A 184 -24.45 27.71 -6.52
CA GLY A 184 -23.59 28.59 -5.74
C GLY A 184 -22.41 27.86 -5.07
N PHE A 185 -22.30 26.55 -5.22
CA PHE A 185 -21.10 25.80 -4.85
C PHE A 185 -20.17 25.68 -6.05
N VAL A 186 -18.88 25.89 -5.82
CA VAL A 186 -17.82 25.73 -6.82
C VAL A 186 -16.91 24.62 -6.33
N VAL A 187 -16.76 23.56 -7.12
CA VAL A 187 -15.79 22.48 -6.90
C VAL A 187 -14.54 22.82 -7.70
N ARG A 188 -13.37 22.76 -7.06
CA ARG A 188 -12.08 22.92 -7.74
C ARG A 188 -11.18 21.76 -7.40
N GLN A 189 -10.65 21.11 -8.43
CA GLN A 189 -9.60 20.12 -8.23
C GLN A 189 -8.33 20.81 -7.72
N TRP A 190 -7.56 20.11 -6.90
CA TRP A 190 -6.23 20.58 -6.51
C TRP A 190 -5.26 20.49 -7.69
N ASP A 191 -4.29 21.41 -7.76
CA ASP A 191 -3.44 21.62 -8.94
C ASP A 191 -2.50 20.43 -9.28
N SER A 192 -2.40 19.44 -8.39
CA SER A 192 -1.74 18.14 -8.61
C SER A 192 -2.42 17.06 -7.77
N PRO A 193 -2.43 15.77 -8.18
CA PRO A 193 -2.64 14.70 -7.23
C PRO A 193 -1.57 14.84 -6.14
N SER A 194 -2.02 15.05 -4.91
CA SER A 194 -1.12 15.25 -3.77
C SER A 194 -0.42 13.94 -3.47
N SER A 195 0.87 13.86 -3.79
CA SER A 195 1.81 12.97 -3.10
C SER A 195 2.33 13.75 -1.89
N ASN A 196 2.48 13.12 -0.72
CA ASN A 196 3.03 13.75 0.51
C ASN A 196 4.52 14.14 0.41
N TYR A 197 5.03 14.42 -0.79
CA TYR A 197 6.36 14.99 -1.03
C TYR A 197 6.26 16.52 -1.14
N ASP A 198 6.25 17.20 0.01
CA ASP A 198 6.67 18.61 0.17
C ASP A 198 7.55 18.75 1.42
#